data_AF-A0A8B7NHF2-F1
#
_entry.id   AF-A0A8B7NHF2-F1
#
_cell.length_a   1.000
_cell.length_b   1.000
_cell.length_c   1.000
_cell.angle_alpha   90.00
_cell.angle_beta   90.00
_cell.angle_gamma   90.00
#
_symmetry.space_group_name_H-M   'P 1'
#
loop_
_entity.id
_entity.type
_entity.pdbx_description
1 polymer ?
#
loop_
_entity_poly.entity_id
_entity_poly.type
_entity_poly.pdbx_seq_one_letter_code
_entity_poly.pdbx_strand_id
1 'polypeptide(L)'
;MAVPKKPMEEFEEEFIKLEIEEIAAKYKFDESLRGKWMLFFENESMNDMWAKAVELYSAGELPGVISIKASTAAHCARSSDPSCGAIRFKCGPHTDRELVLQYGQQLVKKMGYSDSFGFVAYKTDSQSKIGTKATGAIKNYLYRLPVSTYNHLKQRSGKYSEPPIEVPSRMWTHYVMAEVMGDYIEDPAELNDYARWTLQFPRGRQHDSAWVNACRLYRSGELKDVAYMQTSTAKAKSGKENKKDGVITFFCRDNLPLSRLQLCGDNLVETFKYSHRKGELKCVSYMSESNEPGYMVLCRVPTLGSHRRA
;
A
#
# COMPACT_ATOMS: atom_id res chain seq x y z
N MET A 1 13.60 22.79 -25.76
CA MET A 1 12.29 22.12 -25.55
C MET A 1 11.23 23.21 -25.42
N ALA A 2 10.04 22.99 -25.97
CA ALA A 2 8.92 23.92 -25.78
C ALA A 2 8.56 24.03 -24.29
N VAL A 3 8.15 25.22 -23.85
CA VAL A 3 7.68 25.41 -22.47
C VAL A 3 6.42 24.55 -22.28
N PRO A 4 6.37 23.67 -21.25
CA PRO A 4 5.20 22.83 -21.04
C PRO A 4 3.98 23.70 -20.73
N LYS A 5 2.86 23.41 -21.39
CA LYS A 5 1.56 24.02 -21.07
C LYS A 5 1.24 23.77 -19.59
N LYS A 6 0.72 24.78 -18.91
CA LYS A 6 0.31 24.72 -17.51
C LYS A 6 -1.15 24.26 -17.41
N PRO A 7 -1.46 23.12 -16.77
CA PRO A 7 -2.82 22.58 -16.77
C PRO A 7 -3.87 23.51 -16.14
N MET A 8 -3.51 24.29 -15.12
CA MET A 8 -4.45 25.20 -14.46
C MET A 8 -4.68 26.51 -15.22
N GLU A 9 -3.99 26.71 -16.35
CA GLU A 9 -4.23 27.83 -17.28
C GLU A 9 -5.03 27.37 -18.53
N GLU A 10 -5.38 26.07 -18.62
CA GLU A 10 -6.17 25.49 -19.70
C GLU A 10 -7.62 25.27 -19.24
N PHE A 11 -8.58 25.90 -19.92
CA PHE A 11 -10.00 25.94 -19.54
C PHE A 11 -10.92 25.30 -20.58
N GLU A 12 -10.41 24.96 -21.77
CA GLU A 12 -11.20 24.39 -22.86
C GLU A 12 -11.05 22.87 -22.92
N GLU A 13 -9.80 22.39 -22.93
CA GLU A 13 -9.52 20.95 -22.97
C GLU A 13 -9.54 20.36 -21.57
N GLU A 14 -10.28 19.28 -21.31
CA GLU A 14 -10.28 18.57 -20.00
C GLU A 14 -8.89 18.05 -19.56
N PHE A 15 -7.97 17.90 -20.51
CA PHE A 15 -6.69 17.28 -20.24
C PHE A 15 -5.59 17.70 -21.23
N ILE A 16 -4.36 17.81 -20.72
CA ILE A 16 -3.16 17.91 -21.55
C ILE A 16 -2.44 16.56 -21.54
N LYS A 17 -1.98 16.11 -22.72
CA LYS A 17 -1.25 14.85 -22.89
C LYS A 17 0.16 15.13 -23.41
N LEU A 18 1.14 14.40 -22.89
CA LEU A 18 2.49 14.32 -23.45
C LEU A 18 2.86 12.86 -23.70
N GLU A 19 3.35 12.59 -24.90
CA GLU A 19 3.86 11.30 -25.35
C GLU A 19 5.07 11.55 -26.23
N ILE A 20 6.19 10.90 -25.93
CA ILE A 20 7.45 10.98 -26.67
C ILE A 20 7.69 9.60 -27.26
N GLU A 21 7.66 9.50 -28.58
CA GLU A 21 7.66 8.23 -29.32
C GLU A 21 8.89 7.39 -28.98
N GLU A 22 10.07 8.02 -28.87
CA GLU A 22 11.33 7.34 -28.56
C GLU A 22 11.35 6.74 -27.14
N ILE A 23 10.58 7.32 -26.22
CA ILE A 23 10.43 6.79 -24.85
C ILE A 23 9.40 5.67 -24.84
N ALA A 24 8.24 5.89 -25.48
CA ALA A 24 7.18 4.90 -25.57
C ALA A 24 7.66 3.61 -26.27
N ALA A 25 8.44 3.73 -27.35
CA ALA A 25 8.94 2.62 -28.15
C ALA A 25 9.85 1.64 -27.38
N LYS A 26 10.42 2.06 -26.23
CA LYS A 26 11.21 1.19 -25.34
C LYS A 26 10.37 0.12 -24.66
N TYR A 27 9.06 0.32 -24.56
CA TYR A 27 8.15 -0.56 -23.82
C TYR A 27 7.09 -1.14 -24.77
N LYS A 28 7.30 -2.40 -25.18
CA LYS A 28 6.43 -3.09 -26.13
C LYS A 28 5.49 -4.05 -25.41
N PHE A 29 4.19 -3.79 -25.51
CA PHE A 29 3.13 -4.68 -25.04
C PHE A 29 1.83 -4.36 -25.79
N ASP A 30 0.86 -5.27 -25.76
CA ASP A 30 -0.46 -5.05 -26.35
C ASP A 30 -1.15 -3.85 -25.66
N GLU A 31 -1.60 -2.88 -26.45
CA GLU A 31 -2.30 -1.69 -25.94
C GLU A 31 -3.54 -2.02 -25.13
N SER A 32 -4.18 -3.18 -25.38
CA SER A 32 -5.31 -3.66 -24.59
C SER A 32 -4.95 -3.90 -23.12
N LEU A 33 -3.67 -4.19 -22.85
CA LEU A 33 -3.12 -4.43 -21.53
C LEU A 33 -2.64 -3.14 -20.85
N ARG A 34 -2.98 -1.98 -21.38
CA ARG A 34 -2.58 -0.69 -20.81
C ARG A 34 -3.39 -0.32 -19.57
N GLY A 35 -2.73 0.31 -18.62
CA GLY A 35 -3.36 1.01 -17.51
C GLY A 35 -2.61 2.28 -17.15
N LYS A 36 -2.88 2.80 -15.95
CA LYS A 36 -2.26 4.02 -15.45
C LYS A 36 -2.24 4.11 -13.95
N TRP A 37 -1.13 4.62 -13.44
CA TRP A 37 -1.05 5.15 -12.08
C TRP A 37 -1.67 6.55 -12.06
N MET A 38 -2.44 6.86 -11.03
CA MET A 38 -3.05 8.18 -10.86
C MET A 38 -2.59 8.82 -9.56
N LEU A 39 -2.00 10.00 -9.67
CA LEU A 39 -1.59 10.83 -8.55
C LEU A 39 -2.50 12.07 -8.53
N PHE A 40 -3.06 12.37 -7.36
CA PHE A 40 -3.94 13.51 -7.14
C PHE A 40 -3.20 14.62 -6.39
N PHE A 41 -3.38 15.86 -6.84
CA PHE A 41 -2.73 17.05 -6.31
C PHE A 41 -3.74 18.17 -6.14
N GLU A 42 -3.56 19.00 -5.12
CA GLU A 42 -4.31 20.25 -4.99
C GLU A 42 -4.04 21.15 -6.20
N ASN A 43 -5.07 21.83 -6.71
CA ASN A 43 -4.96 22.65 -7.92
C ASN A 43 -3.81 23.67 -7.86
N GLU A 44 -3.55 24.25 -6.68
CA GLU A 44 -2.45 25.20 -6.46
C GLU A 44 -1.07 24.61 -6.76
N SER A 45 -0.88 23.31 -6.54
CA SER A 45 0.36 22.58 -6.79
C SER A 45 0.42 21.91 -8.16
N MET A 46 -0.69 21.88 -8.89
CA MET A 46 -0.85 21.04 -10.08
C MET A 46 0.08 21.45 -11.23
N ASN A 47 0.33 22.75 -11.42
CA ASN A 47 1.26 23.24 -12.45
C ASN A 47 2.70 22.80 -12.17
N ASP A 48 3.15 22.92 -10.93
CA ASP A 48 4.52 22.55 -10.53
C ASP A 48 4.72 21.03 -10.61
N MET A 49 3.74 20.26 -10.15
CA MET A 49 3.79 18.80 -10.22
C MET A 49 3.73 18.29 -11.66
N TRP A 50 2.98 18.97 -12.53
CA TRP A 50 3.00 18.68 -13.97
C TRP A 50 4.34 19.00 -14.61
N ALA A 51 4.92 20.17 -14.32
CA ALA A 51 6.25 20.54 -14.84
C ALA A 51 7.31 19.51 -14.43
N LYS A 52 7.31 19.09 -13.17
CA LYS A 52 8.17 18.02 -12.66
C LYS A 52 7.94 16.69 -13.38
N ALA A 53 6.67 16.31 -13.59
CA ALA A 53 6.33 15.09 -14.31
C ALA A 53 6.81 15.11 -15.77
N VAL A 54 6.68 16.25 -16.46
CA VAL A 54 7.21 16.46 -17.81
C VAL A 54 8.72 16.31 -17.83
N GLU A 55 9.43 16.98 -16.93
CA GLU A 55 10.90 16.91 -16.84
C GLU A 55 11.38 15.46 -16.66
N LEU A 56 10.84 14.76 -15.66
CA LEU A 56 11.19 13.37 -15.37
C LEU A 56 10.84 12.44 -16.55
N TYR A 57 9.67 12.63 -17.17
CA TYR A 57 9.25 11.83 -18.32
C TYR A 57 10.16 12.07 -19.53
N SER A 58 10.41 13.33 -19.89
CA SER A 58 11.29 13.70 -21.01
C SER A 58 12.74 13.25 -20.83
N ALA A 59 13.22 13.18 -19.59
CA ALA A 59 14.54 12.64 -19.27
C ALA A 59 14.59 11.09 -19.30
N GLY A 60 13.46 10.41 -19.46
CA GLY A 60 13.37 8.95 -19.39
C GLY A 60 13.54 8.39 -17.97
N GLU A 61 13.34 9.21 -16.94
CA GLU A 61 13.52 8.85 -15.53
C GLU A 61 12.28 8.19 -14.89
N LEU A 62 11.23 7.95 -15.67
CA LEU A 62 10.02 7.25 -15.26
C LEU A 62 9.92 5.90 -15.99
N PRO A 63 10.57 4.83 -15.48
CA PRO A 63 10.56 3.53 -16.13
C PRO A 63 9.14 3.00 -16.33
N GLY A 64 8.89 2.45 -17.52
CA GLY A 64 7.62 1.83 -17.89
C GLY A 64 6.51 2.81 -18.27
N VAL A 65 6.69 4.11 -18.01
CA VAL A 65 5.70 5.13 -18.39
C VAL A 65 5.84 5.42 -19.88
N ILE A 66 4.77 5.18 -20.64
CA ILE A 66 4.71 5.40 -22.09
C ILE A 66 4.07 6.72 -22.46
N SER A 67 3.23 7.30 -21.60
CA SER A 67 2.69 8.66 -21.77
C SER A 67 2.18 9.21 -20.44
N ILE A 68 2.11 10.54 -20.34
CA ILE A 68 1.57 11.23 -19.18
C ILE A 68 0.40 12.14 -19.58
N LYS A 69 -0.58 12.28 -18.69
CA LYS A 69 -1.78 13.08 -18.93
C LYS A 69 -2.23 13.79 -17.67
N ALA A 70 -2.31 15.11 -17.67
CA ALA A 70 -2.82 15.92 -16.56
C ALA A 70 -4.27 16.35 -16.83
N SER A 71 -5.11 16.40 -15.79
CA SER A 71 -6.35 17.18 -15.84
C SER A 71 -6.05 18.68 -15.81
N THR A 72 -6.93 19.47 -16.39
CA THR A 72 -6.82 20.92 -16.49
C THR A 72 -7.84 21.61 -15.59
N ALA A 73 -7.96 22.95 -15.69
CA ALA A 73 -8.99 23.71 -15.00
C ALA A 73 -10.38 23.61 -15.68
N ALA A 74 -10.46 23.00 -16.86
CA ALA A 74 -11.72 22.77 -17.54
C ALA A 74 -12.66 21.88 -16.69
N HIS A 75 -13.95 22.19 -16.73
CA HIS A 75 -14.95 21.44 -15.96
C HIS A 75 -15.03 19.99 -16.44
N CYS A 76 -14.85 19.04 -15.51
CA CYS A 76 -15.02 17.62 -15.79
C CYS A 76 -16.19 17.05 -14.99
N ALA A 77 -17.27 16.65 -15.68
CA ALA A 77 -18.48 16.09 -15.06
C ALA A 77 -18.22 14.77 -14.29
N ARG A 78 -17.05 14.15 -14.51
CA ARG A 78 -16.61 12.93 -13.83
C ARG A 78 -15.77 13.19 -12.58
N SER A 79 -15.39 14.44 -12.30
CA SER A 79 -14.67 14.77 -11.07
C SER A 79 -15.61 14.75 -9.87
N SER A 80 -15.19 14.09 -8.80
CA SER A 80 -15.86 14.14 -7.50
C SER A 80 -15.37 15.30 -6.63
N ASP A 81 -14.22 15.86 -6.95
CA ASP A 81 -13.59 16.93 -6.19
C ASP A 81 -13.02 17.98 -7.15
N PRO A 82 -13.59 19.19 -7.21
CA PRO A 82 -13.10 20.25 -8.08
C PRO A 82 -11.81 20.91 -7.54
N SER A 83 -11.41 20.66 -6.30
CA SER A 83 -10.21 21.25 -5.67
C SER A 83 -8.92 20.52 -6.01
N CYS A 84 -9.01 19.33 -6.60
CA CYS A 84 -7.88 18.48 -6.94
C CYS A 84 -7.80 18.15 -8.44
N GLY A 85 -6.59 18.20 -8.97
CA GLY A 85 -6.23 17.67 -10.28
C GLY A 85 -5.63 16.28 -10.19
N ALA A 86 -5.58 15.56 -11.32
CA ALA A 86 -4.96 14.25 -11.42
C ALA A 86 -3.92 14.21 -12.55
N ILE A 87 -2.71 13.72 -12.24
CA ILE A 87 -1.71 13.33 -13.23
C ILE A 87 -1.74 11.82 -13.39
N ARG A 88 -1.90 11.36 -14.64
CA ARG A 88 -2.03 9.95 -15.01
C ARG A 88 -0.78 9.53 -15.77
N PHE A 89 -0.13 8.47 -15.29
CA PHE A 89 1.08 7.92 -15.87
C PHE A 89 0.74 6.58 -16.49
N LYS A 90 0.62 6.53 -17.83
CA LYS A 90 0.22 5.31 -18.55
C LYS A 90 1.38 4.34 -18.63
N CYS A 91 1.15 3.08 -18.28
CA CYS A 91 2.12 1.99 -18.38
C CYS A 91 1.41 0.65 -18.56
N GLY A 92 2.18 -0.43 -18.65
CA GLY A 92 1.70 -1.80 -18.80
C GLY A 92 2.85 -2.77 -19.07
N PRO A 93 2.54 -4.04 -19.39
CA PRO A 93 1.19 -4.63 -19.42
C PRO A 93 0.62 -4.83 -18.01
N HIS A 94 -0.68 -4.60 -17.83
CA HIS A 94 -1.34 -4.75 -16.53
C HIS A 94 -1.46 -6.20 -16.04
N THR A 95 -1.08 -7.18 -16.85
CA THR A 95 -1.02 -8.60 -16.46
C THR A 95 0.28 -8.94 -15.73
N ASP A 96 1.34 -8.15 -15.94
CA ASP A 96 2.60 -8.27 -15.21
C ASP A 96 2.57 -7.38 -13.96
N ARG A 97 2.03 -7.95 -12.88
CA ARG A 97 1.83 -7.23 -11.62
C ARG A 97 3.15 -6.71 -11.04
N GLU A 98 4.17 -7.56 -10.98
CA GLU A 98 5.45 -7.22 -10.32
C GLU A 98 6.09 -6.02 -11.01
N LEU A 99 6.11 -6.05 -12.35
CA LEU A 99 6.63 -4.97 -13.16
C LEU A 99 5.84 -3.67 -13.00
N VAL A 100 4.50 -3.73 -13.03
CA VAL A 100 3.66 -2.54 -12.85
C VAL A 100 3.81 -1.92 -11.48
N LEU A 101 3.94 -2.73 -10.42
CA LEU A 101 4.21 -2.26 -9.07
C LEU A 101 5.60 -1.64 -8.96
N GLN A 102 6.62 -2.25 -9.58
CA GLN A 102 7.97 -1.67 -9.64
C GLN A 102 7.96 -0.29 -10.31
N TYR A 103 7.25 -0.14 -11.43
CA TYR A 103 7.07 1.16 -12.09
C TYR A 103 6.39 2.18 -11.16
N GLY A 104 5.32 1.77 -10.48
CA GLY A 104 4.61 2.67 -9.58
C GLY A 104 5.44 3.08 -8.35
N GLN A 105 6.26 2.18 -7.81
CA GLN A 105 7.17 2.48 -6.69
C GLN A 105 8.22 3.52 -7.11
N GLN A 106 8.82 3.36 -8.29
CA GLN A 106 9.77 4.33 -8.82
C GLN A 106 9.10 5.68 -9.11
N LEU A 107 7.89 5.66 -9.68
CA LEU A 107 7.09 6.86 -9.92
C LEU A 107 6.83 7.63 -8.62
N VAL A 108 6.30 6.97 -7.58
CA VAL A 108 6.02 7.59 -6.28
C VAL A 108 7.30 8.19 -5.70
N LYS A 109 8.41 7.45 -5.75
CA LYS A 109 9.72 7.90 -5.24
C LYS A 109 10.23 9.14 -5.97
N LYS A 110 10.21 9.16 -7.30
CA LYS A 110 10.68 10.28 -8.14
C LYS A 110 9.79 11.51 -8.01
N MET A 111 8.48 11.31 -7.97
CA MET A 111 7.52 12.39 -7.74
C MET A 111 7.58 12.92 -6.30
N GLY A 112 8.08 12.14 -5.34
CA GLY A 112 8.03 12.49 -3.92
C GLY A 112 6.59 12.51 -3.42
N TYR A 113 5.76 11.61 -3.94
CA TYR A 113 4.32 11.67 -3.79
C TYR A 113 3.86 11.20 -2.40
N SER A 114 2.89 11.92 -1.85
CA SER A 114 2.17 11.57 -0.62
C SER A 114 0.69 11.89 -0.78
N ASP A 115 -0.15 11.13 -0.11
CA ASP A 115 -1.60 11.28 -0.21
C ASP A 115 -2.27 11.06 1.15
N SER A 116 -3.41 11.71 1.38
CA SER A 116 -4.15 11.61 2.65
C SER A 116 -4.71 10.19 2.88
N PHE A 117 -5.07 9.46 1.82
CA PHE A 117 -5.55 8.08 1.90
C PHE A 117 -4.41 7.06 2.05
N GLY A 118 -3.15 7.47 1.88
CA GLY A 118 -1.98 6.63 2.10
C GLY A 118 -1.76 5.57 1.01
N PHE A 119 -2.35 5.73 -0.17
CA PHE A 119 -2.04 4.89 -1.32
C PHE A 119 -2.19 5.63 -2.67
N VAL A 120 -1.55 5.08 -3.70
CA VAL A 120 -1.73 5.45 -5.11
C VAL A 120 -2.41 4.30 -5.84
N ALA A 121 -3.37 4.60 -6.71
CA ALA A 121 -4.15 3.60 -7.43
C ALA A 121 -3.70 3.42 -8.88
N TYR A 122 -3.61 2.17 -9.32
CA TYR A 122 -3.48 1.77 -10.71
C TYR A 122 -4.84 1.35 -11.26
N LYS A 123 -5.20 1.81 -12.45
CA LYS A 123 -6.44 1.40 -13.15
C LYS A 123 -6.14 0.98 -14.56
N THR A 124 -6.81 -0.06 -15.04
CA THR A 124 -6.77 -0.38 -16.47
C THR A 124 -7.53 0.66 -17.29
N ASP A 125 -7.20 0.78 -18.57
CA ASP A 125 -7.99 1.63 -19.47
C ASP A 125 -9.41 1.07 -19.67
N SER A 126 -9.62 -0.25 -19.56
CA SER A 126 -10.96 -0.88 -19.56
C SER A 126 -11.82 -0.45 -18.35
N GLN A 127 -11.28 -0.49 -17.13
CA GLN A 127 -11.96 0.01 -15.92
C GLN A 127 -12.37 1.48 -16.06
N SER A 128 -11.53 2.28 -16.71
CA SER A 128 -11.78 3.71 -16.92
C SER A 128 -12.93 4.00 -17.88
N LYS A 129 -13.10 3.16 -18.92
CA LYS A 129 -14.18 3.26 -19.92
C LYS A 129 -15.53 2.98 -19.31
N ILE A 130 -15.64 1.94 -18.48
CA ILE A 130 -16.90 1.56 -17.86
C ILE A 130 -17.34 2.64 -16.84
N GLY A 131 -16.39 3.19 -16.09
CA GLY A 131 -16.65 4.31 -15.18
C GLY A 131 -17.27 3.89 -13.84
N THR A 132 -16.99 4.67 -12.81
CA THR A 132 -17.33 4.36 -11.41
C THR A 132 -18.82 4.33 -11.11
N LYS A 133 -19.60 5.22 -11.74
CA LYS A 133 -21.04 5.36 -11.49
C LYS A 133 -21.86 4.26 -12.16
N ALA A 134 -21.39 3.70 -13.29
CA ALA A 134 -22.16 2.74 -14.07
C ALA A 134 -22.11 1.31 -13.50
N THR A 135 -21.08 0.97 -12.72
CA THR A 135 -20.88 -0.40 -12.21
C THR A 135 -21.41 -0.64 -10.81
N GLY A 136 -21.79 0.41 -10.08
CA GLY A 136 -22.05 0.30 -8.64
C GLY A 136 -20.84 -0.22 -7.84
N ALA A 137 -19.65 -0.28 -8.47
CA ALA A 137 -18.49 -0.88 -7.86
C ALA A 137 -17.89 0.07 -6.82
N ILE A 138 -17.82 -0.42 -5.58
CA ILE A 138 -17.18 0.27 -4.45
C ILE A 138 -15.68 0.49 -4.71
N LYS A 139 -15.08 -0.31 -5.59
CA LYS A 139 -13.67 -0.22 -5.99
C LYS A 139 -13.55 -0.02 -7.49
N ASN A 140 -12.66 0.89 -7.88
CA ASN A 140 -12.35 1.18 -9.27
C ASN A 140 -10.84 1.29 -9.41
N TYR A 141 -10.09 0.23 -9.08
CA TYR A 141 -8.65 0.13 -9.30
C TYR A 141 -8.27 -1.35 -9.42
N LEU A 142 -7.16 -1.64 -10.11
CA LEU A 142 -6.60 -3.00 -10.24
C LEU A 142 -5.48 -3.23 -9.22
N TYR A 143 -4.59 -2.25 -9.05
CA TYR A 143 -3.51 -2.31 -8.05
C TYR A 143 -3.50 -1.05 -7.19
N ARG A 144 -2.88 -1.15 -6.01
CA ARG A 144 -2.55 0.00 -5.19
C ARG A 144 -1.11 -0.09 -4.70
N LEU A 145 -0.52 1.06 -4.44
CA LEU A 145 0.79 1.17 -3.80
C LEU A 145 0.67 2.02 -2.55
N PRO A 146 1.14 1.54 -1.39
CA PRO A 146 1.16 2.35 -0.19
C PRO A 146 2.08 3.55 -0.38
N VAL A 147 1.64 4.73 0.05
CA VAL A 147 2.43 5.96 0.05
C VAL A 147 2.40 6.60 1.43
N SER A 148 3.36 7.48 1.70
CA SER A 148 3.33 8.26 2.94
C SER A 148 2.11 9.18 2.95
N THR A 149 1.52 9.38 4.13
CA THR A 149 0.51 10.42 4.33
C THR A 149 1.17 11.74 4.69
N TYR A 150 0.51 12.88 4.42
CA TYR A 150 1.00 14.20 4.83
C TYR A 150 1.28 14.27 6.34
N ASN A 151 0.45 13.60 7.15
CA ASN A 151 0.67 13.46 8.59
C ASN A 151 2.00 12.77 8.89
N HIS A 152 2.33 11.70 8.16
CA HIS A 152 3.59 10.98 8.31
C HIS A 152 4.82 11.82 7.87
N LEU A 153 4.70 12.64 6.81
CA LEU A 153 5.80 13.53 6.37
C LEU A 153 6.03 14.70 7.34
N LYS A 154 4.96 15.33 7.84
CA LYS A 154 5.07 16.40 8.86
C LYS A 154 5.70 15.87 10.16
N GLN A 155 5.38 14.63 10.54
CA GLN A 155 6.00 13.95 11.70
C GLN A 155 7.51 13.69 11.53
N ARG A 156 7.97 13.31 10.32
CA ARG A 156 9.40 13.09 10.05
C ARG A 156 10.23 14.37 9.97
N SER A 157 9.60 15.54 9.78
CA SER A 157 10.32 16.82 9.68
C SER A 157 10.89 17.32 11.01
N GLY A 158 10.65 16.62 12.13
CA GLY A 158 11.16 16.98 13.46
C GLY A 158 10.54 18.25 14.05
N LYS A 159 9.61 18.91 13.35
CA LYS A 159 8.95 20.16 13.78
C LYS A 159 7.87 19.96 14.85
N TYR A 160 7.45 18.72 15.11
CA TYR A 160 6.47 18.39 16.14
C TYR A 160 6.92 17.11 16.86
N SER A 161 6.94 17.15 18.20
CA SER A 161 6.93 15.93 19.01
C SER A 161 5.62 15.20 18.73
N GLU A 162 5.67 13.89 18.47
CA GLU A 162 4.51 13.06 18.15
C GLU A 162 3.34 13.40 19.09
N PRO A 163 2.17 13.88 18.60
CA PRO A 163 0.95 13.52 19.29
C PRO A 163 0.88 11.98 19.22
N PRO A 164 0.48 11.29 20.29
CA PRO A 164 0.30 9.85 20.26
C PRO A 164 -0.47 9.51 18.99
N ILE A 165 -0.08 8.46 18.26
CA ILE A 165 -1.08 7.78 17.45
C ILE A 165 -2.16 7.43 18.45
N GLU A 166 -3.26 8.18 18.41
CA GLU A 166 -4.48 7.80 19.08
C GLU A 166 -4.91 6.53 18.37
N VAL A 167 -4.31 5.40 18.75
CA VAL A 167 -5.06 4.16 18.87
C VAL A 167 -6.27 4.62 19.66
N PRO A 168 -7.48 4.58 19.11
CA PRO A 168 -8.63 5.11 19.80
C PRO A 168 -8.89 4.19 21.00
N SER A 169 -8.13 4.42 22.07
CA SER A 169 -8.09 3.65 23.31
C SER A 169 -9.41 3.76 24.07
N ARG A 170 -10.33 4.57 23.54
CA ARG A 170 -11.66 4.85 24.07
C ARG A 170 -12.80 4.69 23.07
N MET A 171 -12.56 4.40 21.78
CA MET A 171 -13.68 3.98 20.93
C MET A 171 -14.00 2.52 21.19
N TRP A 172 -15.29 2.23 21.23
CA TRP A 172 -15.81 0.92 21.56
C TRP A 172 -15.49 -0.07 20.44
N THR A 173 -14.30 -0.67 20.45
CA THR A 173 -13.85 -1.62 19.43
C THR A 173 -14.45 -3.01 19.66
N HIS A 174 -15.70 -3.17 19.24
CA HIS A 174 -16.25 -4.48 18.86
C HIS A 174 -15.81 -4.92 17.46
N TYR A 175 -15.06 -4.08 16.76
CA TYR A 175 -14.60 -4.31 15.40
C TYR A 175 -13.10 -4.58 15.39
N VAL A 176 -12.71 -5.65 14.70
CA VAL A 176 -11.36 -5.81 14.15
C VAL A 176 -10.92 -4.47 13.58
N MET A 177 -9.88 -3.85 14.16
CA MET A 177 -9.23 -2.71 13.53
C MET A 177 -8.34 -3.24 12.41
N ALA A 178 -8.95 -3.42 11.25
CA ALA A 178 -8.22 -3.54 10.01
C ALA A 178 -7.80 -2.12 9.60
N GLU A 179 -6.65 -1.64 10.08
CA GLU A 179 -5.95 -0.61 9.31
C GLU A 179 -5.41 -1.36 8.09
N VAL A 180 -6.23 -1.44 7.03
CA VAL A 180 -5.88 -2.14 5.80
C VAL A 180 -4.82 -1.34 5.06
N MET A 181 -3.60 -1.38 5.58
CA MET A 181 -2.40 -0.97 4.88
C MET A 181 -2.00 -2.17 4.00
N GLY A 182 -2.47 -2.22 2.75
CA GLY A 182 -2.07 -3.25 1.78
C GLY A 182 -3.19 -4.04 1.10
N ASP A 183 -3.14 -4.15 -0.24
CA ASP A 183 -4.06 -4.82 -1.20
C ASP A 183 -5.35 -5.44 -0.62
N TYR A 184 -6.52 -4.87 -0.97
CA TYR A 184 -7.78 -5.22 -0.32
C TYR A 184 -8.32 -6.53 -0.91
N ILE A 185 -8.12 -7.62 -0.15
CA ILE A 185 -8.79 -8.93 -0.23
C ILE A 185 -10.29 -8.73 -0.48
N GLU A 186 -10.79 -9.21 -1.63
CA GLU A 186 -12.11 -8.83 -2.17
C GLU A 186 -13.29 -9.31 -1.32
N ASP A 187 -13.11 -10.39 -0.57
CA ASP A 187 -14.15 -11.10 0.16
C ASP A 187 -13.44 -11.90 1.29
N PRO A 188 -14.00 -12.09 2.50
CA PRO A 188 -13.51 -13.09 3.46
C PRO A 188 -13.16 -14.48 2.87
N ALA A 189 -13.67 -14.79 1.67
CA ALA A 189 -13.33 -15.98 0.88
C ALA A 189 -11.88 -16.00 0.32
N GLU A 190 -11.20 -14.86 0.17
CA GLU A 190 -9.83 -14.78 -0.37
C GLU A 190 -8.73 -14.77 0.70
N LEU A 191 -9.05 -14.75 2.01
CA LEU A 191 -8.04 -14.94 3.08
C LEU A 191 -7.38 -16.33 3.01
N ASN A 192 -8.01 -17.25 2.28
CA ASN A 192 -7.48 -18.57 1.98
C ASN A 192 -6.30 -18.49 0.99
N ASP A 193 -6.17 -17.42 0.21
CA ASP A 193 -5.05 -17.24 -0.71
C ASP A 193 -3.85 -16.52 -0.04
N TYR A 194 -3.81 -16.51 1.30
CA TYR A 194 -2.74 -15.87 2.04
C TYR A 194 -2.16 -16.78 3.09
N ALA A 195 -0.83 -16.80 3.10
CA ALA A 195 -0.04 -17.28 4.20
C ALA A 195 -0.10 -16.26 5.34
N ARG A 196 -0.36 -16.73 6.57
CA ARG A 196 -0.57 -15.88 7.75
C ARG A 196 0.49 -16.09 8.79
N TRP A 197 1.16 -15.02 9.17
CA TRP A 197 2.05 -14.94 10.32
C TRP A 197 1.34 -14.27 11.48
N THR A 198 1.49 -14.81 12.69
CA THR A 198 0.80 -14.29 13.87
C THR A 198 1.79 -14.02 14.98
N LEU A 199 1.96 -12.74 15.32
CA LEU A 199 2.76 -12.30 16.46
C LEU A 199 1.83 -12.05 17.64
N GLN A 200 2.09 -12.74 18.75
CA GLN A 200 1.32 -12.63 19.99
C GLN A 200 2.09 -11.79 20.99
N PHE A 201 1.43 -10.77 21.53
CA PHE A 201 1.99 -9.85 22.51
C PHE A 201 1.31 -10.08 23.86
N PRO A 202 2.03 -10.67 24.84
CA PRO A 202 1.51 -10.92 26.17
C PRO A 202 0.89 -9.68 26.83
N ARG A 203 -0.16 -9.89 27.62
CA ARG A 203 -0.77 -8.84 28.45
C ARG A 203 0.27 -7.98 29.18
N GLY A 204 0.06 -6.66 29.15
CA GLY A 204 0.92 -5.68 29.83
C GLY A 204 2.20 -5.32 29.06
N ARG A 205 2.40 -5.89 27.86
CA ARG A 205 3.44 -5.43 26.93
C ARG A 205 2.90 -4.36 25.98
N GLN A 206 3.83 -3.64 25.35
CA GLN A 206 3.59 -2.58 24.39
C GLN A 206 2.99 -3.09 23.05
N HIS A 207 1.83 -3.75 23.08
CA HIS A 207 1.13 -4.17 21.87
C HIS A 207 0.85 -2.98 20.95
N ASP A 208 0.38 -1.86 21.51
CA ASP A 208 0.06 -0.67 20.74
C ASP A 208 1.32 -0.07 20.11
N SER A 209 2.45 -0.06 20.81
CA SER A 209 3.73 0.36 20.22
C SER A 209 4.23 -0.62 19.15
N ALA A 210 4.01 -1.93 19.33
CA ALA A 210 4.35 -2.93 18.32
C ALA A 210 3.49 -2.76 17.05
N TRP A 211 2.20 -2.47 17.21
CA TRP A 211 1.30 -2.17 16.10
C TRP A 211 1.71 -0.90 15.35
N VAL A 212 1.98 0.18 16.08
CA VAL A 212 2.46 1.44 15.51
C VAL A 212 3.77 1.22 14.73
N ASN A 213 4.71 0.46 15.31
CA ASN A 213 5.96 0.11 14.64
C ASN A 213 5.70 -0.71 13.37
N ALA A 214 4.78 -1.69 13.43
CA ALA A 214 4.40 -2.48 12.26
C ALA A 214 3.87 -1.61 11.12
N CYS A 215 2.93 -0.70 11.41
CA CYS A 215 2.39 0.22 10.43
C CYS A 215 3.49 1.11 9.81
N ARG A 216 4.48 1.53 10.60
CA ARG A 216 5.62 2.33 10.11
C ARG A 216 6.47 1.54 9.13
N LEU A 217 6.90 0.33 9.53
CA LEU A 217 7.76 -0.55 8.74
C LEU A 217 7.07 -1.02 7.45
N TYR A 218 5.77 -1.27 7.52
CA TYR A 218 4.98 -1.60 6.35
C TYR A 218 4.93 -0.44 5.35
N ARG A 219 4.67 0.78 5.83
CA ARG A 219 4.61 2.00 4.99
C ARG A 219 5.95 2.35 4.34
N SER A 220 7.06 2.06 5.02
CA SER A 220 8.40 2.29 4.45
C SER A 220 8.83 1.19 3.47
N GLY A 221 8.07 0.09 3.36
CA GLY A 221 8.43 -1.07 2.55
C GLY A 221 9.51 -1.95 3.18
N GLU A 222 9.77 -1.79 4.48
CA GLU A 222 10.75 -2.58 5.23
C GLU A 222 10.22 -3.98 5.57
N LEU A 223 8.89 -4.16 5.65
CA LEU A 223 8.26 -5.47 5.78
C LEU A 223 8.16 -6.14 4.42
N LYS A 224 9.14 -6.98 4.10
CA LYS A 224 9.22 -7.67 2.80
C LYS A 224 8.15 -8.74 2.69
N ASP A 225 7.52 -8.85 1.52
CA ASP A 225 6.52 -9.88 1.19
C ASP A 225 5.22 -9.87 2.02
N VAL A 226 5.09 -8.94 2.97
CA VAL A 226 3.83 -8.66 3.66
C VAL A 226 2.93 -7.87 2.70
N ALA A 227 1.79 -8.46 2.36
CA ALA A 227 0.78 -7.87 1.49
C ALA A 227 -0.27 -7.08 2.27
N TYR A 228 -0.55 -7.46 3.52
CA TYR A 228 -1.43 -6.72 4.42
C TYR A 228 -1.18 -7.09 5.89
N MET A 229 -1.62 -6.23 6.81
CA MET A 229 -1.59 -6.50 8.24
C MET A 229 -2.92 -6.22 8.92
N GLN A 230 -3.20 -6.99 9.97
CA GLN A 230 -4.35 -6.79 10.84
C GLN A 230 -3.86 -6.79 12.28
N THR A 231 -4.53 -6.02 13.15
CA THR A 231 -4.38 -6.19 14.59
C THR A 231 -5.72 -6.54 15.24
N SER A 232 -5.66 -7.28 16.34
CA SER A 232 -6.77 -7.41 17.25
C SER A 232 -6.30 -7.13 18.66
N THR A 233 -6.90 -6.11 19.28
CA THR A 233 -6.94 -5.97 20.72
C THR A 233 -8.29 -6.53 21.16
N ALA A 234 -8.28 -7.57 21.98
CA ALA A 234 -9.54 -8.00 22.58
C ALA A 234 -10.05 -6.88 23.49
N LYS A 235 -11.25 -6.35 23.25
CA LYS A 235 -11.86 -5.44 24.21
C LYS A 235 -12.18 -6.22 25.48
N ALA A 236 -11.80 -5.68 26.64
CA ALA A 236 -12.39 -6.09 27.90
C ALA A 236 -13.92 -5.96 27.80
N LYS A 237 -14.67 -7.02 28.14
CA LYS A 237 -16.11 -6.84 28.40
C LYS A 237 -16.24 -5.84 29.54
N SER A 238 -17.26 -4.97 29.51
CA SER A 238 -17.48 -4.00 30.60
C SER A 238 -17.46 -4.71 31.95
N GLY A 239 -16.61 -4.24 32.87
CA GLY A 239 -16.41 -4.83 34.20
C GLY A 239 -15.61 -6.14 34.25
N LYS A 240 -14.99 -6.60 33.16
CA LYS A 240 -14.12 -7.79 33.15
C LYS A 240 -12.73 -7.46 32.63
N GLU A 241 -11.69 -7.89 33.35
CA GLU A 241 -10.33 -7.80 32.82
C GLU A 241 -10.20 -8.50 31.47
N ASN A 242 -9.51 -7.85 30.52
CA ASN A 242 -9.12 -8.51 29.28
C ASN A 242 -8.02 -9.54 29.58
N LYS A 243 -8.35 -10.81 29.40
CA LYS A 243 -7.41 -11.94 29.60
C LYS A 243 -6.72 -12.39 28.30
N LYS A 244 -7.01 -11.78 27.15
CA LYS A 244 -6.45 -12.19 25.87
C LYS A 244 -5.22 -11.36 25.52
N ASP A 245 -4.22 -12.02 24.95
CA ASP A 245 -3.04 -11.38 24.39
C ASP A 245 -3.42 -10.53 23.16
N GLY A 246 -2.66 -9.47 22.91
CA GLY A 246 -2.79 -8.69 21.68
C GLY A 246 -2.17 -9.45 20.52
N VAL A 247 -2.77 -9.36 19.33
CA VAL A 247 -2.31 -10.11 18.17
C VAL A 247 -2.14 -9.20 16.97
N ILE A 248 -0.99 -9.30 16.31
CA ILE A 248 -0.77 -8.74 14.99
C ILE A 248 -0.64 -9.89 14.00
N THR A 249 -1.47 -9.87 12.96
CA THR A 249 -1.45 -10.85 11.88
C THR A 249 -0.90 -10.19 10.63
N PHE A 250 0.13 -10.78 10.05
CA PHE A 250 0.73 -10.36 8.79
C PHE A 250 0.38 -11.38 7.72
N PHE A 251 0.00 -10.91 6.55
CA PHE A 251 -0.45 -11.76 5.47
C PHE A 251 0.55 -11.62 4.32
N CYS A 252 1.22 -12.72 3.98
CA CYS A 252 2.03 -12.83 2.76
C CYS A 252 1.17 -13.63 1.74
N ARG A 253 1.32 -13.41 0.44
CA ARG A 253 0.54 -14.18 -0.56
C ARG A 253 0.90 -15.66 -0.46
N ASP A 254 -0.09 -16.53 -0.59
CA ASP A 254 0.11 -17.99 -0.48
C ASP A 254 0.85 -18.60 -1.68
N ASN A 255 0.84 -17.92 -2.83
CA ASN A 255 1.54 -18.32 -4.04
C ASN A 255 3.07 -18.13 -3.99
N LEU A 256 3.60 -17.65 -2.86
CA LEU A 256 5.03 -17.54 -2.65
C LEU A 256 5.66 -18.93 -2.45
N PRO A 257 6.81 -19.21 -3.09
CA PRO A 257 7.61 -20.38 -2.76
C PRO A 257 7.91 -20.45 -1.26
N LEU A 258 8.03 -21.66 -0.72
CA LEU A 258 8.28 -21.87 0.72
C LEU A 258 9.47 -21.07 1.27
N SER A 259 10.53 -20.94 0.48
CA SER A 259 11.72 -20.16 0.83
C SER A 259 11.44 -18.65 0.98
N ARG A 260 10.52 -18.11 0.18
CA ARG A 260 10.06 -16.71 0.28
C ARG A 260 9.18 -16.50 1.50
N LEU A 261 8.29 -17.45 1.80
CA LEU A 261 7.51 -17.40 3.03
C LEU A 261 8.43 -17.42 4.26
N GLN A 262 9.40 -18.32 4.30
CA GLN A 262 10.39 -18.35 5.38
C GLN A 262 11.13 -17.02 5.53
N LEU A 263 11.57 -16.40 4.42
CA LEU A 263 12.20 -15.08 4.44
C LEU A 263 11.25 -13.98 4.96
N CYS A 264 9.94 -14.04 4.63
CA CYS A 264 8.89 -13.16 5.18
C CYS A 264 8.90 -13.28 6.71
N GLY A 265 8.87 -14.51 7.22
CA GLY A 265 8.90 -14.79 8.66
C GLY A 265 10.18 -14.33 9.36
N ASP A 266 11.35 -14.60 8.78
CA ASP A 266 12.64 -14.19 9.35
C ASP A 266 12.75 -12.66 9.42
N ASN A 267 12.29 -11.96 8.38
CA ASN A 267 12.22 -10.50 8.38
C ASN A 267 11.30 -9.97 9.49
N LEU A 268 10.15 -10.59 9.73
CA LEU A 268 9.28 -10.22 10.85
C LEU A 268 9.96 -10.48 12.21
N VAL A 269 10.66 -11.59 12.38
CA VAL A 269 11.35 -11.89 13.65
C VAL A 269 12.45 -10.89 13.94
N GLU A 270 13.30 -10.61 12.95
CA GLU A 270 14.41 -9.67 13.06
C GLU A 270 13.92 -8.25 13.34
N THR A 271 12.98 -7.76 12.52
CA THR A 271 12.51 -6.38 12.57
C THR A 271 11.79 -6.05 13.88
N PHE A 272 11.03 -7.01 14.42
CA PHE A 272 10.33 -6.84 15.70
C PHE A 272 11.13 -7.32 16.91
N LYS A 273 12.34 -7.86 16.72
CA LYS A 273 13.12 -8.55 17.75
C LYS A 273 12.23 -9.56 18.52
N TYR A 274 11.40 -10.27 17.77
CA TYR A 274 10.29 -11.03 18.32
C TYR A 274 10.78 -12.29 19.03
N SER A 275 10.18 -12.57 20.19
CA SER A 275 10.43 -13.78 20.97
C SER A 275 9.11 -14.39 21.42
N HIS A 276 9.05 -15.71 21.48
CA HIS A 276 7.81 -16.44 21.76
C HIS A 276 8.02 -17.55 22.77
N ARG A 277 7.00 -17.91 23.55
CA ARG A 277 7.12 -18.90 24.63
C ARG A 277 7.55 -20.28 24.12
N LYS A 278 7.08 -20.66 22.93
CA LYS A 278 7.38 -21.95 22.31
C LYS A 278 8.66 -21.95 21.48
N GLY A 279 9.30 -20.79 21.31
CA GLY A 279 10.48 -20.65 20.44
C GLY A 279 10.17 -20.85 18.95
N GLU A 280 8.90 -20.75 18.56
CA GLU A 280 8.43 -20.93 17.20
C GLU A 280 7.50 -19.79 16.81
N LEU A 281 7.69 -19.27 15.60
CA LEU A 281 6.74 -18.43 14.89
C LEU A 281 6.13 -19.27 13.75
N LYS A 282 4.81 -19.41 13.80
CA LYS A 282 4.06 -20.27 12.89
C LYS A 282 3.51 -19.46 11.73
N CYS A 283 3.59 -20.04 10.54
CA CYS A 283 2.88 -19.60 9.36
C CYS A 283 1.70 -20.55 9.13
N VAL A 284 0.51 -20.01 8.87
CA VAL A 284 -0.63 -20.79 8.38
C VAL A 284 -0.71 -20.59 6.88
N SER A 285 -0.53 -21.64 6.08
CA SER A 285 -0.66 -21.60 4.63
C SER A 285 -1.74 -22.57 4.17
N TYR A 286 -2.45 -22.23 3.10
CA TYR A 286 -3.52 -23.06 2.51
C TYR A 286 -3.01 -23.99 1.39
N MET A 287 -1.73 -23.88 1.05
CA MET A 287 -1.06 -24.67 0.00
C MET A 287 -0.53 -26.02 0.51
N SER A 288 -1.30 -26.75 1.33
CA SER A 288 -1.01 -28.18 1.51
C SER A 288 -1.46 -28.93 0.25
N GLU A 289 -0.86 -30.10 -0.03
CA GLU A 289 -1.34 -31.00 -1.10
C GLU A 289 -2.83 -31.37 -0.95
N SER A 290 -3.39 -31.20 0.25
CA SER A 290 -4.80 -31.45 0.58
C SER A 290 -5.72 -30.24 0.40
N ASN A 291 -5.22 -29.06 0.04
CA ASN A 291 -5.98 -27.81 -0.04
C ASN A 291 -6.70 -27.44 1.30
N GLU A 292 -6.13 -27.93 2.42
CA GLU A 292 -6.60 -27.66 3.77
C GLU A 292 -5.59 -26.77 4.49
N PRO A 293 -6.04 -25.81 5.34
CA PRO A 293 -5.12 -24.94 6.07
C PRO A 293 -4.18 -25.75 6.97
N GLY A 294 -2.90 -25.79 6.59
CA GLY A 294 -1.82 -26.43 7.32
C GLY A 294 -1.05 -25.43 8.17
N TYR A 295 -0.75 -25.80 9.42
CA TYR A 295 0.21 -25.04 10.23
C TYR A 295 1.63 -25.50 9.89
N MET A 296 2.44 -24.59 9.38
CA MET A 296 3.85 -24.85 9.11
C MET A 296 4.71 -24.00 10.04
N VAL A 297 5.62 -24.65 10.77
CA VAL A 297 6.65 -23.95 11.55
C VAL A 297 7.76 -23.59 10.58
N LEU A 298 7.81 -22.31 10.21
CA LEU A 298 8.78 -21.82 9.23
C LEU A 298 9.91 -21.02 9.87
N CYS A 299 9.70 -20.48 11.07
CA CYS A 299 10.71 -19.72 11.78
C CYS A 299 10.84 -20.18 13.24
N ARG A 300 12.07 -20.42 13.69
CA ARG A 300 12.40 -20.57 15.12
C ARG A 300 12.74 -19.21 15.69
N VAL A 301 12.27 -18.91 16.90
CA VAL A 301 12.47 -17.63 17.58
C VAL A 301 13.06 -17.85 18.98
N PRO A 302 13.73 -16.84 19.56
CA PRO A 302 14.20 -16.93 20.94
C PRO A 302 13.05 -17.22 21.92
N THR A 303 13.31 -18.10 22.91
CA THR A 303 12.35 -18.38 23.97
C THR A 303 12.38 -17.29 25.02
N LEU A 304 11.20 -16.89 25.51
CA LEU A 304 11.07 -15.86 26.55
C LEU A 304 11.76 -16.22 27.89
N GLY A 305 12.22 -17.47 28.06
CA GLY A 305 12.87 -17.97 29.28
C GLY A 305 14.40 -17.90 29.28
N SER A 306 15.06 -17.68 28.13
CA SER A 306 16.53 -17.71 28.05
C SER A 306 17.22 -16.45 28.60
N HIS A 307 16.50 -15.34 28.78
CA HIS A 307 17.05 -14.08 29.27
C HIS A 307 16.89 -13.83 30.79
N ARG A 308 16.32 -14.79 31.55
CA ARG A 308 16.17 -14.67 33.02
C ARG A 308 17.26 -15.37 33.83
N ARG A 309 18.31 -15.87 33.19
CA ARG A 309 19.49 -16.44 33.86
C ARG A 309 20.76 -15.87 33.23
N ALA A 310 21.01 -14.60 33.50
CA ALA A 310 22.32 -13.97 33.42
C ALA A 310 22.37 -12.91 34.52
#